data_AF-A0A954N3E8-F1
#
_entry.id   AF-A0A954N3E8-F1
#
_cell.length_a   1.000
_cell.length_b   1.000
_cell.length_c   1.000
_cell.angle_alpha   90.00
_cell.angle_beta   90.00
_cell.angle_gamma   90.00
#
_symmetry.space_group_name_H-M   'P 1'
#
loop_
_entity.id
_entity.type
_entity.pdbx_description
1 polymer ?
#
loop_
_entity_poly.entity_id
_entity_poly.type
_entity_poly.pdbx_seq_one_letter_code
_entity_poly.pdbx_strand_id
1 'polypeptide(L)'
;MTENSGFPPPGLTAAEDSAVRETLGYLNFSAGKPDPKFQSSLNVLFGWSELKKPLQELPGLLRGMAEHLAGSDPAFADTKQATGVIDLVFEHLIPRYREFHRDLLFHMKEADWENPFLLACFFEAALAQGGPWNETERIVAGGIQHLNDFIGHRPVAVLESGREMQPYEHEKFRPLPLYLDGVGVARGPYQDLLEQALIHLRNTPEDILVDSHFQLAQLKELSLDLRAYDHLHPMYKRTNYMFGEWDPHQIDISGKYTRFVLRSIVLDALCDWIEKASAKQPREAVIFEASAVLCGTILMASTISGSGPNTYDSGTSLSSLLPKVAGQRDAFYA
;
A
#
# COMPACT_ATOMS: atom_id res chain seq x y z
N MET A 1 11.59 -33.21 22.60
CA MET A 1 11.15 -34.24 21.64
C MET A 1 10.29 -33.53 20.63
N THR A 2 10.94 -32.96 19.62
CA THR A 2 10.31 -32.19 18.56
C THR A 2 9.72 -33.18 17.57
N GLU A 3 8.40 -33.33 17.59
CA GLU A 3 7.70 -33.97 16.49
C GLU A 3 8.07 -33.21 15.21
N ASN A 4 8.67 -33.94 14.28
CA ASN A 4 8.99 -33.48 12.95
C ASN A 4 7.65 -33.24 12.22
N SER A 5 7.07 -32.06 12.40
CA SER A 5 5.77 -31.69 11.85
C SER A 5 5.88 -31.56 10.34
N GLY A 6 4.88 -32.06 9.62
CA GLY A 6 4.91 -32.27 8.17
C GLY A 6 5.08 -31.00 7.33
N PHE A 7 6.32 -30.55 7.20
CA PHE A 7 6.76 -29.51 6.27
C PHE A 7 7.47 -30.15 5.05
N PRO A 8 7.20 -29.67 3.82
CA PRO A 8 6.25 -28.60 3.46
C PRO A 8 4.79 -29.01 3.73
N PRO A 9 3.91 -28.07 4.13
CA PRO A 9 2.52 -28.39 4.41
C PRO A 9 1.85 -28.97 3.15
N PRO A 10 0.98 -29.98 3.31
CA PRO A 10 0.27 -30.56 2.18
C PRO A 10 -0.59 -29.49 1.51
N GLY A 11 -0.60 -29.46 0.18
CA GLY A 11 -1.44 -28.55 -0.60
C GLY A 11 -0.74 -27.29 -1.10
N LEU A 12 0.54 -27.08 -0.80
CA LEU A 12 1.34 -26.06 -1.50
C LEU A 12 1.51 -26.45 -2.97
N THR A 13 1.09 -25.55 -3.87
CA THR A 13 1.44 -25.61 -5.27
C THR A 13 2.94 -25.29 -5.46
N ALA A 14 3.50 -25.63 -6.62
CA ALA A 14 4.88 -25.29 -6.94
C ALA A 14 5.15 -23.78 -6.92
N ALA A 15 4.15 -22.95 -7.26
CA ALA A 15 4.27 -21.50 -7.22
C ALA A 15 4.33 -20.98 -5.77
N GLU A 16 3.51 -21.53 -4.88
CA GLU A 16 3.50 -21.15 -3.46
C GLU A 16 4.77 -21.62 -2.75
N ASP A 17 5.27 -22.83 -3.01
CA ASP A 17 6.56 -23.30 -2.47
C ASP A 17 7.72 -22.38 -2.92
N SER A 18 7.74 -22.03 -4.21
CA SER A 18 8.72 -21.08 -4.74
C SER A 18 8.59 -19.70 -4.07
N ALA A 19 7.38 -19.22 -3.83
CA ALA A 19 7.13 -17.94 -3.18
C ALA A 19 7.57 -17.94 -1.70
N VAL A 20 7.36 -19.04 -0.98
CA VAL A 20 7.89 -19.20 0.39
C VAL A 20 9.41 -19.16 0.38
N ARG A 21 10.06 -19.92 -0.51
CA ARG A 21 11.53 -19.95 -0.63
C ARG A 21 12.12 -18.58 -0.97
N GLU A 22 11.52 -17.87 -1.92
CA GLU A 22 11.94 -16.51 -2.30
C GLU A 22 11.76 -15.53 -1.12
N THR A 23 10.61 -15.63 -0.41
CA THR A 23 10.34 -14.83 0.79
C THR A 23 11.42 -15.05 1.84
N LEU A 24 11.70 -16.31 2.19
CA LEU A 24 12.73 -16.65 3.17
C LEU A 24 14.13 -16.25 2.71
N GLY A 25 14.45 -16.42 1.43
CA GLY A 25 15.73 -15.98 0.86
C GLY A 25 15.92 -14.46 1.03
N TYR A 26 14.91 -13.67 0.68
CA TYR A 26 14.94 -12.23 0.90
C TYR A 26 15.11 -11.88 2.38
N LEU A 27 14.31 -12.48 3.27
CA LEU A 27 14.40 -12.21 4.72
C LEU A 27 15.78 -12.57 5.28
N ASN A 28 16.43 -13.61 4.76
CA ASN A 28 17.71 -14.08 5.28
C ASN A 28 18.92 -13.30 4.78
N PHE A 29 18.85 -12.69 3.59
CA PHE A 29 20.01 -12.09 2.92
C PHE A 29 19.88 -10.60 2.61
N SER A 30 18.67 -10.05 2.63
CA SER A 30 18.45 -8.64 2.33
C SER A 30 18.84 -7.73 3.49
N ALA A 31 19.19 -6.50 3.14
CA ALA A 31 19.37 -5.38 4.07
C ALA A 31 18.12 -4.46 4.10
N GLY A 32 16.97 -4.93 3.61
CA GLY A 32 15.69 -4.20 3.67
C GLY A 32 15.44 -3.24 2.52
N LYS A 33 16.14 -3.39 1.38
CA LYS A 33 15.82 -2.62 0.17
C LYS A 33 14.59 -3.21 -0.52
N PRO A 34 13.60 -2.40 -0.93
CA PRO A 34 12.44 -2.90 -1.66
C PRO A 34 12.84 -3.78 -2.84
N ASP A 35 12.24 -4.97 -2.92
CA ASP A 35 12.52 -5.96 -3.95
C ASP A 35 11.22 -6.49 -4.58
N PRO A 36 11.00 -6.28 -5.90
CA PRO A 36 9.78 -6.73 -6.56
C PRO A 36 9.53 -8.24 -6.52
N LYS A 37 10.56 -9.08 -6.49
CA LYS A 37 10.38 -10.54 -6.44
C LYS A 37 9.89 -10.98 -5.07
N PHE A 38 10.45 -10.42 -4.02
CA PHE A 38 9.99 -10.61 -2.65
C PHE A 38 8.53 -10.14 -2.48
N GLN A 39 8.23 -8.92 -2.91
CA GLN A 39 6.89 -8.35 -2.84
C GLN A 39 5.87 -9.17 -3.64
N SER A 40 6.25 -9.62 -4.85
CA SER A 40 5.43 -10.53 -5.67
C SER A 40 5.20 -11.87 -4.97
N SER A 41 6.23 -12.42 -4.34
CA SER A 41 6.13 -13.69 -3.61
C SER A 41 5.19 -13.59 -2.42
N LEU A 42 5.28 -12.53 -1.61
CA LEU A 42 4.30 -12.27 -0.56
C LEU A 42 2.88 -12.12 -1.12
N ASN A 43 2.72 -11.44 -2.26
CA ASN A 43 1.42 -11.32 -2.92
C ASN A 43 0.85 -12.67 -3.36
N VAL A 44 1.70 -13.58 -3.86
CA VAL A 44 1.30 -14.95 -4.18
C VAL A 44 0.84 -15.70 -2.93
N LEU A 45 1.58 -15.60 -1.81
CA LEU A 45 1.22 -16.27 -0.55
C LEU A 45 -0.13 -15.79 0.01
N PHE A 46 -0.46 -14.50 -0.12
CA PHE A 46 -1.77 -13.98 0.27
C PHE A 46 -2.92 -14.47 -0.62
N GLY A 47 -2.62 -15.04 -1.80
CA GLY A 47 -3.61 -15.70 -2.66
C GLY A 47 -3.80 -17.18 -2.35
N TRP A 48 -3.01 -17.77 -1.44
CA TRP A 48 -3.09 -19.19 -1.10
C TRP A 48 -4.40 -19.48 -0.38
N SER A 49 -5.21 -20.39 -0.91
CA SER A 49 -6.56 -20.67 -0.40
C SER A 49 -6.59 -21.17 1.04
N GLU A 50 -5.54 -21.84 1.51
CA GLU A 50 -5.46 -22.36 2.88
C GLU A 50 -5.08 -21.29 3.89
N LEU A 51 -4.52 -20.15 3.43
CA LEU A 51 -4.14 -19.05 4.28
C LEU A 51 -5.36 -18.14 4.54
N LYS A 52 -6.10 -18.42 5.62
CA LYS A 52 -7.32 -17.69 5.97
C LYS A 52 -7.07 -16.46 6.81
N LYS A 53 -6.00 -16.47 7.60
CA LYS A 53 -5.60 -15.35 8.45
C LYS A 53 -4.11 -15.11 8.28
N PRO A 54 -3.70 -14.44 7.19
CA PRO A 54 -2.29 -14.32 6.81
C PRO A 54 -1.38 -13.87 7.95
N LEU A 55 -1.77 -12.87 8.74
CA LEU A 55 -0.92 -12.36 9.82
C LEU A 55 -0.79 -13.31 11.01
N GLN A 56 -1.73 -14.25 11.18
CA GLN A 56 -1.69 -15.25 12.25
C GLN A 56 -0.98 -16.53 11.81
N GLU A 57 -1.12 -16.90 10.54
CA GLU A 57 -0.71 -18.21 10.00
C GLU A 57 0.67 -18.16 9.31
N LEU A 58 1.02 -17.06 8.63
CA LEU A 58 2.33 -16.90 7.97
C LEU A 58 3.55 -17.04 8.90
N PRO A 59 3.57 -16.54 10.15
CA PRO A 59 4.74 -16.67 11.01
C PRO A 59 5.09 -18.15 11.25
N GLY A 60 4.08 -18.99 11.49
CA GLY A 60 4.24 -20.43 11.67
C GLY A 60 4.70 -21.13 10.39
N LEU A 61 4.10 -20.79 9.25
CA LEU A 61 4.49 -21.30 7.94
C LEU A 61 5.96 -20.98 7.63
N LEU A 62 6.36 -19.72 7.74
CA LEU A 62 7.69 -19.25 7.40
C LEU A 62 8.75 -19.84 8.32
N ARG A 63 8.48 -19.95 9.63
CA ARG A 63 9.40 -20.60 10.58
C ARG A 63 9.59 -22.08 10.27
N GLY A 64 8.50 -22.83 10.10
CA GLY A 64 8.57 -24.26 9.81
C GLY A 64 9.28 -24.53 8.47
N MET A 65 9.04 -23.69 7.46
CA MET A 65 9.75 -23.79 6.18
C MET A 65 11.22 -23.38 6.29
N ALA A 66 11.58 -22.39 7.10
CA ALA A 66 12.98 -22.04 7.35
C ALA A 66 13.74 -23.19 8.05
N GLU A 67 13.13 -23.86 9.02
CA GLU A 67 13.70 -25.04 9.69
C GLU A 67 13.88 -26.22 8.71
N HIS A 68 12.86 -26.48 7.89
CA HIS A 68 12.92 -27.51 6.85
C HIS A 68 14.05 -27.24 5.83
N LEU A 69 14.17 -25.99 5.36
CA LEU A 69 15.20 -25.60 4.40
C LEU A 69 16.59 -25.64 5.02
N ALA A 70 16.76 -25.28 6.29
CA ALA A 70 18.05 -25.38 6.97
C ALA A 70 18.61 -26.82 7.00
N GLY A 71 17.72 -27.82 7.05
CA GLY A 71 18.12 -29.24 7.01
C GLY A 71 18.31 -29.82 5.60
N SER A 72 17.87 -29.14 4.55
CA SER A 72 17.78 -29.70 3.19
C SER A 72 18.50 -28.89 2.10
N ASP A 73 18.75 -27.60 2.33
CA ASP A 73 19.37 -26.68 1.38
C ASP A 73 20.54 -25.93 2.04
N PRO A 74 21.79 -26.14 1.57
CA PRO A 74 22.96 -25.45 2.11
C PRO A 74 22.86 -23.92 2.08
N ALA A 75 22.08 -23.33 1.16
CA ALA A 75 21.86 -21.89 1.13
C ALA A 75 21.17 -21.41 2.41
N PHE A 76 20.32 -22.23 3.01
CA PHE A 76 19.57 -21.91 4.23
C PHE A 76 20.24 -22.49 5.50
N ALA A 77 21.52 -22.86 5.46
CA ALA A 77 22.19 -23.45 6.62
C ALA A 77 22.19 -22.54 7.87
N ASP A 78 22.22 -21.22 7.69
CA ASP A 78 21.99 -20.24 8.77
C ASP A 78 20.75 -19.40 8.46
N THR A 79 19.65 -19.66 9.19
CA THR A 79 18.37 -18.94 9.08
C THR A 79 18.13 -17.94 10.20
N LYS A 80 19.12 -17.63 11.04
CA LYS A 80 18.95 -16.78 12.23
C LYS A 80 18.40 -15.40 11.91
N GLN A 81 18.81 -14.83 10.77
CA GLN A 81 18.29 -13.55 10.32
C GLN A 81 16.81 -13.67 9.94
N ALA A 82 16.47 -14.62 9.07
CA ALA A 82 15.08 -14.82 8.67
C ALA A 82 14.16 -15.06 9.87
N THR A 83 14.52 -15.98 10.77
CA THR A 83 13.69 -16.29 11.95
C THR A 83 13.59 -15.10 12.90
N GLY A 84 14.72 -14.44 13.20
CA GLY A 84 14.73 -13.25 14.07
C GLY A 84 13.90 -12.09 13.51
N VAL A 85 13.92 -11.86 12.20
CA VAL A 85 13.13 -10.83 11.54
C VAL A 85 11.64 -11.19 11.52
N ILE A 86 11.30 -12.46 11.28
CA ILE A 86 9.91 -12.95 11.37
C ILE A 86 9.34 -12.67 12.76
N ASP A 87 10.04 -13.11 13.81
CA ASP A 87 9.58 -12.94 15.18
C ASP A 87 9.46 -11.45 15.53
N LEU A 88 10.46 -10.64 15.18
CA LEU A 88 10.44 -9.21 15.46
C LEU A 88 9.27 -8.49 14.76
N VAL A 89 9.00 -8.80 13.50
CA VAL A 89 7.93 -8.14 12.74
C VAL A 89 6.56 -8.49 13.31
N PHE A 90 6.28 -9.78 13.49
CA PHE A 90 4.95 -10.23 13.90
C PHE A 90 4.67 -10.03 15.39
N GLU A 91 5.66 -10.23 16.26
CA GLU A 91 5.46 -10.17 17.72
C GLU A 91 5.68 -8.77 18.30
N HIS A 92 6.39 -7.89 17.59
CA HIS A 92 6.75 -6.57 18.11
C HIS A 92 6.41 -5.40 17.19
N LEU A 93 6.90 -5.37 15.95
CA LEU A 93 6.73 -4.21 15.08
C LEU A 93 5.27 -3.96 14.71
N ILE A 94 4.55 -4.97 14.21
CA ILE A 94 3.13 -4.81 13.82
C ILE A 94 2.27 -4.38 15.03
N PRO A 95 2.32 -5.05 16.19
CA PRO A 95 1.56 -4.60 17.36
C PRO A 95 1.91 -3.19 17.82
N ARG A 96 3.19 -2.82 17.88
CA ARG A 96 3.62 -1.48 18.31
C ARG A 96 3.28 -0.40 17.29
N TYR A 97 3.30 -0.71 15.99
CA TYR A 97 2.87 0.21 14.94
C TYR A 97 1.36 0.50 15.06
N ARG A 98 0.54 -0.54 15.27
CA ARG A 98 -0.90 -0.38 15.53
C ARG A 98 -1.17 0.45 16.78
N GLU A 99 -0.40 0.23 17.85
CA GLU A 99 -0.51 1.01 19.08
C GLU A 99 -0.14 2.48 18.88
N PHE A 100 0.96 2.73 18.18
CA PHE A 100 1.45 4.08 17.90
C PHE A 100 0.44 4.91 17.10
N HIS A 101 -0.28 4.27 16.17
CA HIS A 101 -1.30 4.90 15.34
C HIS A 101 -2.73 4.71 15.85
N ARG A 102 -2.91 4.31 17.12
CA ARG A 102 -4.24 4.03 17.67
C ARG A 102 -5.12 5.28 17.64
N ASP A 103 -4.57 6.47 17.84
CA ASP A 103 -5.32 7.73 17.77
C ASP A 103 -5.83 8.04 16.36
N LEU A 104 -5.02 7.74 15.34
CA LEU A 104 -5.32 8.03 13.93
C LEU A 104 -6.17 6.94 13.26
N LEU A 105 -5.94 5.68 13.63
CA LEU A 105 -6.44 4.48 12.94
C LEU A 105 -7.26 3.56 13.85
N PHE A 106 -7.83 4.06 14.96
CA PHE A 106 -8.64 3.26 15.89
C PHE A 106 -9.82 2.53 15.25
N HIS A 107 -10.33 3.02 14.11
CA HIS A 107 -11.47 2.44 13.40
C HIS A 107 -11.11 1.22 12.57
N MET A 108 -9.81 0.98 12.31
CA MET A 108 -9.36 -0.16 11.51
C MET A 108 -9.54 -1.48 12.27
N LYS A 109 -10.10 -2.46 11.56
CA LYS A 109 -10.26 -3.84 12.04
C LYS A 109 -9.00 -4.64 11.75
N GLU A 110 -8.85 -5.79 12.41
CA GLU A 110 -7.69 -6.68 12.18
C GLU A 110 -7.50 -7.05 10.71
N ALA A 111 -8.61 -7.33 9.99
CA ALA A 111 -8.60 -7.67 8.56
C ALA A 111 -8.08 -6.53 7.68
N ASP A 112 -8.26 -5.26 8.08
CA ASP A 112 -7.79 -4.11 7.28
C ASP A 112 -6.25 -4.00 7.26
N TRP A 113 -5.58 -4.66 8.21
CA TRP A 113 -4.12 -4.76 8.28
C TRP A 113 -3.56 -5.94 7.47
N GLU A 114 -4.41 -6.85 6.99
CA GLU A 114 -4.01 -8.03 6.23
C GLU A 114 -3.80 -7.66 4.75
N ASN A 115 -2.65 -7.06 4.46
CA ASN A 115 -2.25 -6.71 3.10
C ASN A 115 -0.80 -7.16 2.81
N PRO A 116 -0.55 -7.80 1.65
CA PRO A 116 0.76 -8.38 1.34
C PRO A 116 1.85 -7.32 1.21
N PHE A 117 1.55 -6.16 0.62
CA PHE A 117 2.53 -5.11 0.41
C PHE A 117 2.79 -4.29 1.67
N LEU A 118 1.78 -4.12 2.54
CA LEU A 118 2.02 -3.55 3.86
C LEU A 118 2.90 -4.47 4.72
N LEU A 119 2.69 -5.79 4.65
CA LEU A 119 3.57 -6.76 5.29
C LEU A 119 5.00 -6.69 4.72
N ALA A 120 5.15 -6.54 3.40
CA ALA A 120 6.43 -6.32 2.77
C ALA A 120 7.13 -5.06 3.33
N CYS A 121 6.41 -3.95 3.45
CA CYS A 121 6.94 -2.71 4.05
C CYS A 121 7.40 -2.92 5.51
N PHE A 122 6.68 -3.70 6.32
CA PHE A 122 7.10 -4.01 7.69
C PHE A 122 8.44 -4.79 7.71
N PHE A 123 8.58 -5.79 6.84
CA PHE A 123 9.83 -6.54 6.72
C PHE A 123 10.98 -5.67 6.22
N GLU A 124 10.76 -4.89 5.17
CA GLU A 124 11.75 -3.96 4.61
C GLU A 124 12.21 -2.95 5.68
N ALA A 125 11.26 -2.34 6.41
CA ALA A 125 11.56 -1.37 7.46
C ALA A 125 12.35 -1.98 8.62
N ALA A 126 12.04 -3.22 9.04
CA ALA A 126 12.77 -3.93 10.08
C ALA A 126 14.19 -4.30 9.63
N LEU A 127 14.33 -4.88 8.43
CA LEU A 127 15.63 -5.26 7.85
C LEU A 127 16.54 -4.05 7.65
N ALA A 128 15.98 -2.90 7.25
CA ALA A 128 16.71 -1.66 7.06
C ALA A 128 17.35 -1.11 8.34
N GLN A 129 16.88 -1.53 9.53
CA GLN A 129 17.52 -1.17 10.80
C GLN A 129 18.79 -1.98 11.07
N GLY A 130 18.95 -3.12 10.40
CA GLY A 130 20.07 -4.04 10.60
C GLY A 130 20.07 -4.75 11.96
N GLY A 131 20.83 -5.84 12.01
CA GLY A 131 21.07 -6.59 13.24
C GLY A 131 21.89 -5.80 14.28
N PRO A 132 22.03 -6.33 15.51
CA PRO A 132 21.57 -7.65 15.93
C PRO A 132 20.06 -7.69 16.19
N TRP A 133 19.40 -8.79 15.78
CA TRP A 133 17.92 -8.92 15.74
C TRP A 133 17.25 -9.03 17.11
N ASN A 134 18.03 -9.05 18.19
CA ASN A 134 17.55 -9.01 19.57
C ASN A 134 17.40 -7.58 20.12
N GLU A 135 17.83 -6.55 19.39
CA GLU A 135 17.64 -5.14 19.78
C GLU A 135 16.24 -4.63 19.41
N THR A 136 15.21 -5.30 19.93
CA THR A 136 13.80 -5.10 19.57
C THR A 136 13.37 -3.64 19.63
N GLU A 137 13.63 -2.93 20.73
CA GLU A 137 13.16 -1.54 20.90
C GLU A 137 13.81 -0.58 19.88
N ARG A 138 15.10 -0.77 19.56
CA ARG A 138 15.77 0.04 18.53
C ARG A 138 15.16 -0.20 17.15
N ILE A 139 15.00 -1.48 16.78
CA ILE A 139 14.51 -1.87 15.46
C ILE A 139 13.05 -1.46 15.30
N VAL A 140 12.22 -1.65 16.33
CA VAL A 140 10.80 -1.26 16.29
C VAL A 140 10.65 0.26 16.19
N ALA A 141 11.38 1.03 17.01
CA ALA A 141 11.30 2.49 16.95
C ALA A 141 11.76 3.03 15.58
N GLY A 142 12.90 2.54 15.07
CA GLY A 142 13.41 2.91 13.75
C GLY A 142 12.51 2.44 12.61
N GLY A 143 11.91 1.26 12.74
CA GLY A 143 10.94 0.72 11.77
C GLY A 143 9.66 1.57 11.68
N ILE A 144 9.08 1.97 12.81
CA ILE A 144 7.93 2.88 12.84
C ILE A 144 8.29 4.22 12.19
N GLN A 145 9.44 4.79 12.53
CA GLN A 145 9.90 6.04 11.94
C GLN A 145 10.08 5.94 10.41
N HIS A 146 10.62 4.82 9.93
CA HIS A 146 10.78 4.55 8.50
C HIS A 146 9.42 4.47 7.79
N LEU A 147 8.46 3.75 8.39
CA LEU A 147 7.13 3.54 7.81
C LEU A 147 6.30 4.83 7.75
N ASN A 148 6.50 5.75 8.69
CA ASN A 148 5.74 6.99 8.81
C ASN A 148 6.17 8.03 7.75
N ASP A 149 5.88 7.72 6.49
CA ASP A 149 6.33 8.45 5.30
C ASP A 149 5.24 9.30 4.63
N PHE A 150 3.99 9.21 5.07
CA PHE A 150 2.86 9.93 4.49
C PHE A 150 2.09 10.71 5.54
N ILE A 151 1.76 11.96 5.22
CA ILE A 151 0.93 12.84 6.05
C ILE A 151 -0.38 13.25 5.35
N GLY A 152 -0.38 13.22 4.01
CA GLY A 152 -1.42 13.82 3.18
C GLY A 152 -1.61 15.31 3.46
N HIS A 153 -2.83 15.82 3.26
CA HIS A 153 -3.08 17.24 3.48
C HIS A 153 -3.18 17.61 4.97
N ARG A 154 -2.27 18.45 5.45
CA ARG A 154 -2.29 19.03 6.80
C ARG A 154 -2.67 20.52 6.79
N PRO A 155 -3.80 20.93 7.40
CA PRO A 155 -4.02 22.34 7.73
C PRO A 155 -2.98 22.79 8.74
N VAL A 156 -2.14 23.77 8.41
CA VAL A 156 -1.15 24.31 9.34
C VAL A 156 -1.85 25.21 10.35
N ALA A 157 -2.22 24.66 11.50
CA ALA A 157 -2.57 25.47 12.66
C ALA A 157 -1.27 25.97 13.31
N VAL A 158 -1.09 27.29 13.42
CA VAL A 158 -0.04 27.86 14.27
C VAL A 158 -0.49 27.68 15.71
N LEU A 159 -0.02 26.60 16.35
CA LEU A 159 -0.28 26.36 17.76
C LEU A 159 0.67 27.22 18.61
N GLU A 160 0.21 27.66 19.78
CA GLU A 160 1.01 28.43 20.76
C GLU A 160 2.15 27.61 21.40
N SER A 161 2.28 26.33 21.04
CA SER A 161 3.22 25.37 21.63
C SER A 161 4.68 25.55 21.19
N GLY A 162 5.01 26.62 20.46
CA GLY A 162 6.36 26.89 19.94
C GLY A 162 6.83 25.91 18.86
N ARG A 163 5.96 24.99 18.41
CA ARG A 163 6.23 24.16 17.23
C ARG A 163 6.04 24.98 15.96
N GLU A 164 7.13 25.23 15.26
CA GLU A 164 7.17 25.96 13.98
C GLU A 164 6.54 25.13 12.83
N MET A 165 5.23 24.94 12.87
CA MET A 165 4.45 24.29 11.80
C MET A 165 4.85 22.82 11.50
N GLN A 166 5.74 22.21 12.29
CA GLN A 166 6.14 20.82 12.12
C GLN A 166 5.03 19.84 12.53
N PRO A 167 4.84 18.73 11.78
CA PRO A 167 3.88 17.70 12.16
C PRO A 167 4.34 16.90 13.39
N TYR A 168 3.39 16.37 14.15
CA TYR A 168 3.67 15.32 15.11
C TYR A 168 4.04 14.03 14.37
N GLU A 169 4.91 13.22 14.98
CA GLU A 169 5.37 11.97 14.37
C GLU A 169 4.23 10.97 14.14
N HIS A 170 3.21 10.99 15.01
CA HIS A 170 2.00 10.16 14.87
C HIS A 170 0.97 10.71 13.86
N GLU A 171 1.16 11.91 13.32
CA GLU A 171 0.34 12.38 12.18
C GLU A 171 0.77 11.69 10.86
N LYS A 172 1.99 11.15 10.82
CA LYS A 172 2.52 10.45 9.66
C LYS A 172 2.34 8.96 9.81
N PHE A 173 1.94 8.26 8.75
CA PHE A 173 1.79 6.81 8.73
C PHE A 173 2.18 6.27 7.35
N ARG A 174 2.28 4.94 7.21
CA ARG A 174 2.39 4.26 5.91
C ARG A 174 0.99 4.10 5.31
N PRO A 175 0.67 4.71 4.15
CA PRO A 175 -0.58 4.45 3.47
C PRO A 175 -0.54 3.02 2.93
N LEU A 176 -1.70 2.37 2.84
CA LEU A 176 -1.81 0.96 2.49
C LEU A 176 -1.44 0.75 1.01
N PRO A 177 -0.35 0.07 0.66
CA PRO A 177 0.00 -0.11 -0.75
C PRO A 177 -0.96 -1.08 -1.42
N LEU A 178 -1.50 -0.66 -2.57
CA LEU A 178 -2.49 -1.40 -3.36
C LEU A 178 -1.95 -1.82 -4.73
N TYR A 179 -0.97 -1.10 -5.26
CA TYR A 179 -0.22 -1.47 -6.45
C TYR A 179 1.24 -1.04 -6.32
N LEU A 180 2.15 -1.88 -6.81
CA LEU A 180 3.58 -1.57 -6.92
C LEU A 180 4.07 -1.83 -8.34
N ASP A 181 4.87 -0.91 -8.87
CA ASP A 181 5.52 -1.07 -10.18
C ASP A 181 6.43 -2.29 -10.18
N GLY A 182 6.40 -3.05 -11.28
CA GLY A 182 7.08 -4.34 -11.40
C GLY A 182 6.46 -5.51 -10.62
N VAL A 183 5.41 -5.28 -9.81
CA VAL A 183 4.74 -6.33 -9.03
C VAL A 183 3.28 -6.52 -9.44
N GLY A 184 2.52 -5.43 -9.58
CA GLY A 184 1.08 -5.47 -9.85
C GLY A 184 0.23 -5.09 -8.64
N VAL A 185 -1.04 -5.51 -8.66
CA VAL A 185 -2.04 -5.16 -7.65
C VAL A 185 -1.98 -6.13 -6.46
N ALA A 186 -2.18 -5.62 -5.26
CA ALA A 186 -2.23 -6.40 -4.04
C ALA A 186 -3.43 -7.35 -4.04
N ARG A 187 -3.24 -8.59 -3.61
CA ARG A 187 -4.34 -9.49 -3.25
C ARG A 187 -5.17 -8.86 -2.16
N GLY A 188 -6.49 -8.87 -2.34
CA GLY A 188 -7.42 -8.31 -1.38
C GLY A 188 -8.73 -7.84 -2.02
N PRO A 189 -9.60 -7.16 -1.25
CA PRO A 189 -10.94 -6.79 -1.69
C PRO A 189 -10.95 -5.81 -2.89
N TYR A 190 -9.89 -5.03 -3.07
CA TYR A 190 -9.79 -4.04 -4.15
C TYR A 190 -9.16 -4.59 -5.44
N GLN A 191 -8.73 -5.85 -5.46
CA GLN A 191 -7.90 -6.39 -6.54
C GLN A 191 -8.55 -6.22 -7.92
N ASP A 192 -9.75 -6.80 -8.11
CA ASP A 192 -10.41 -6.81 -9.42
C ASP A 192 -10.72 -5.40 -9.94
N LEU A 193 -11.14 -4.51 -9.04
CA LEU A 193 -11.44 -3.11 -9.36
C LEU A 193 -10.19 -2.37 -9.84
N LEU A 194 -9.07 -2.52 -9.13
CA LEU A 194 -7.83 -1.81 -9.45
C LEU A 194 -7.14 -2.41 -10.67
N GLU A 195 -7.17 -3.73 -10.85
CA GLU A 195 -6.63 -4.37 -12.06
C GLU A 195 -7.34 -3.85 -13.31
N GLN A 196 -8.69 -3.80 -13.28
CA GLN A 196 -9.43 -3.23 -14.40
C GLN A 196 -9.24 -1.72 -14.55
N ALA A 197 -9.11 -0.96 -13.46
CA ALA A 197 -8.83 0.47 -13.55
C ALA A 197 -7.46 0.74 -14.20
N LEU A 198 -6.44 -0.05 -13.87
CA LEU A 198 -5.14 0.04 -14.53
C LEU A 198 -5.19 -0.34 -16.01
N ILE A 199 -6.04 -1.29 -16.40
CA ILE A 199 -6.28 -1.62 -17.81
C ILE A 199 -6.92 -0.44 -18.55
N HIS A 200 -7.95 0.17 -17.97
CA HIS A 200 -8.57 1.38 -18.52
C HIS A 200 -7.55 2.51 -18.69
N LEU A 201 -6.78 2.82 -17.65
CA LEU A 201 -5.75 3.87 -17.70
C LEU A 201 -4.70 3.61 -18.80
N ARG A 202 -4.31 2.36 -19.06
CA ARG A 202 -3.40 2.00 -20.16
C ARG A 202 -4.00 2.21 -21.54
N ASN A 203 -5.32 2.07 -21.65
CA ASN A 203 -6.05 2.20 -22.91
C ASN A 203 -6.61 3.61 -23.14
N THR A 204 -6.54 4.48 -22.14
CA THR A 204 -6.90 5.90 -22.26
C THR A 204 -5.96 6.61 -23.24
N PRO A 205 -6.48 7.45 -24.14
CA PRO A 205 -5.66 8.31 -25.00
C PRO A 205 -4.61 9.12 -24.22
N GLU A 206 -3.38 9.18 -24.74
CA GLU A 206 -2.24 9.80 -24.06
C GLU A 206 -2.44 11.30 -23.81
N ASP A 207 -3.16 12.00 -24.69
CA ASP A 207 -3.50 13.42 -24.52
C ASP A 207 -4.35 13.66 -23.27
N ILE A 208 -5.35 12.80 -23.01
CA ILE A 208 -6.17 12.87 -21.79
C ILE A 208 -5.30 12.63 -20.54
N LEU A 209 -4.39 11.65 -20.60
CA LEU A 209 -3.47 11.35 -19.49
C LEU A 209 -2.51 12.51 -19.20
N VAL A 210 -1.93 13.10 -20.25
CA VAL A 210 -1.01 14.24 -20.15
C VAL A 210 -1.72 15.47 -19.60
N ASP A 211 -2.90 15.80 -20.11
CA ASP A 211 -3.69 16.95 -19.67
C ASP A 211 -4.22 16.78 -18.24
N SER A 212 -4.45 15.53 -17.82
CA SER A 212 -4.80 15.18 -16.44
C SER A 212 -3.59 15.05 -15.50
N HIS A 213 -2.38 15.30 -16.00
CA HIS A 213 -1.13 15.16 -15.26
C HIS A 213 -0.88 13.75 -14.69
N PHE A 214 -1.44 12.71 -15.31
CA PHE A 214 -1.36 11.33 -14.84
C PHE A 214 -0.67 10.44 -15.87
N GLN A 215 0.67 10.37 -15.81
CA GLN A 215 1.42 9.44 -16.65
C GLN A 215 1.59 8.12 -15.92
N LEU A 216 0.97 7.06 -16.42
CA LEU A 216 1.01 5.75 -15.77
C LEU A 216 2.44 5.21 -15.62
N ALA A 217 3.34 5.53 -16.56
CA ALA A 217 4.75 5.14 -16.50
C ALA A 217 5.51 5.76 -15.30
N GLN A 218 4.98 6.83 -14.69
CA GLN A 218 5.56 7.47 -13.50
C GLN A 218 5.03 6.86 -12.19
N LEU A 219 3.90 6.14 -12.23
CA LEU A 219 3.29 5.53 -11.07
C LEU A 219 4.13 4.36 -10.56
N LYS A 220 4.83 4.57 -9.45
CA LYS A 220 5.57 3.53 -8.73
C LYS A 220 4.73 2.83 -7.67
N GLU A 221 3.80 3.56 -7.07
CA GLU A 221 2.95 3.05 -5.99
C GLU A 221 1.55 3.68 -6.07
N LEU A 222 0.51 2.85 -6.00
CA LEU A 222 -0.85 3.30 -5.71
C LEU A 222 -1.19 2.87 -4.29
N SER A 223 -1.57 3.80 -3.44
CA SER A 223 -1.82 3.54 -2.02
C SER A 223 -3.16 4.08 -1.54
N LEU A 224 -3.64 3.55 -0.42
CA LEU A 224 -4.87 4.00 0.22
C LEU A 224 -4.54 4.79 1.49
N ASP A 225 -5.13 5.97 1.59
CA ASP A 225 -5.22 6.69 2.86
C ASP A 225 -6.20 5.94 3.78
N LEU A 226 -5.67 5.41 4.86
CA LEU A 226 -6.40 4.57 5.84
C LEU A 226 -7.27 5.38 6.81
N ARG A 227 -7.11 6.71 6.83
CA ARG A 227 -7.85 7.56 7.76
C ARG A 227 -9.34 7.53 7.45
N ALA A 228 -10.14 7.61 8.51
CA ALA A 228 -11.57 7.71 8.37
C ALA A 228 -11.97 9.01 7.69
N TYR A 229 -13.06 8.95 6.93
CA TYR A 229 -13.71 10.16 6.43
C TYR A 229 -14.39 10.91 7.58
N ASP A 230 -13.99 12.15 7.81
CA ASP A 230 -14.58 13.04 8.80
C ASP A 230 -15.27 14.24 8.13
N HIS A 231 -16.58 14.13 7.91
CA HIS A 231 -17.38 15.21 7.31
C HIS A 231 -17.28 16.58 8.03
N LEU A 232 -16.86 16.63 9.30
CA LEU A 232 -16.68 17.87 10.05
C LEU A 232 -15.32 18.51 9.79
N HIS A 233 -14.32 17.71 9.45
CA HIS A 233 -12.97 18.20 9.25
C HIS A 233 -12.89 19.10 8.00
N PRO A 234 -12.38 20.34 8.10
CA PRO A 234 -12.43 21.32 7.03
C PRO A 234 -11.84 20.88 5.69
N MET A 235 -10.91 19.93 5.69
CA MET A 235 -10.31 19.42 4.46
C MET A 235 -11.26 18.64 3.57
N TYR A 236 -12.23 17.94 4.17
CA TYR A 236 -13.23 17.21 3.41
C TYR A 236 -14.29 18.13 2.78
N LYS A 237 -14.26 19.43 3.10
CA LYS A 237 -15.03 20.47 2.40
C LYS A 237 -14.33 20.97 1.13
N ARG A 238 -13.06 20.61 0.91
CA ARG A 238 -12.35 20.95 -0.32
C ARG A 238 -12.84 20.07 -1.45
N THR A 239 -13.13 20.70 -2.58
CA THR A 239 -13.53 20.00 -3.79
C THR A 239 -12.45 18.98 -4.17
N ASN A 240 -12.86 17.73 -4.37
CA ASN A 240 -12.04 16.63 -4.91
C ASN A 240 -10.91 16.10 -4.02
N TYR A 241 -10.74 16.58 -2.77
CA TYR A 241 -9.82 15.93 -1.81
C TYR A 241 -10.19 14.44 -1.58
N MET A 242 -11.47 14.14 -1.71
CA MET A 242 -12.05 12.80 -1.67
C MET A 242 -11.53 11.86 -2.75
N PHE A 243 -11.08 12.40 -3.88
CA PHE A 243 -10.71 11.62 -5.06
C PHE A 243 -9.29 11.06 -4.98
N GLY A 244 -8.46 11.61 -4.09
CA GLY A 244 -7.06 11.26 -3.93
C GLY A 244 -6.12 12.40 -4.32
N GLU A 245 -4.82 12.13 -4.25
CA GLU A 245 -3.77 13.09 -4.64
C GLU A 245 -2.47 12.36 -4.97
N TRP A 246 -1.65 12.95 -5.84
CA TRP A 246 -0.23 12.63 -5.87
C TRP A 246 0.43 13.02 -4.54
N ASP A 247 1.27 12.14 -4.00
CA ASP A 247 1.96 12.39 -2.74
C ASP A 247 3.21 13.27 -2.93
N PRO A 248 3.25 14.47 -2.31
CA PRO A 248 4.38 15.37 -2.43
C PRO A 248 5.68 14.86 -1.79
N HIS A 249 5.64 13.84 -0.94
CA HIS A 249 6.83 13.30 -0.27
C HIS A 249 7.55 12.23 -1.08
N GLN A 250 6.93 11.72 -2.15
CA GLN A 250 7.50 10.70 -3.03
C GLN A 250 7.75 11.31 -4.40
N ILE A 251 8.96 11.85 -4.58
CA ILE A 251 9.40 12.55 -5.80
C ILE A 251 10.61 11.84 -6.40
N ASP A 252 10.61 11.65 -7.72
CA ASP A 252 11.78 11.17 -8.44
C ASP A 252 12.84 12.26 -8.67
N ILE A 253 13.97 11.87 -9.26
CA ILE A 253 15.06 12.79 -9.61
C ILE A 253 14.68 13.84 -10.68
N SER A 254 13.58 13.63 -11.39
CA SER A 254 13.04 14.53 -12.43
C SER A 254 12.05 15.54 -11.85
N GLY A 255 11.75 15.48 -10.55
CA GLY A 255 10.77 16.33 -9.89
C GLY A 255 9.32 15.89 -10.11
N LYS A 256 9.08 14.61 -10.47
CA LYS A 256 7.76 14.03 -10.67
C LYS A 256 7.32 13.21 -9.47
N TYR A 257 6.05 13.32 -9.11
CA TYR A 257 5.47 12.49 -8.06
C TYR A 257 5.34 11.03 -8.53
N THR A 258 5.59 10.08 -7.63
CA THR A 258 5.64 8.64 -7.99
C THR A 258 4.64 7.78 -7.22
N ARG A 259 4.07 8.30 -6.12
CA ARG A 259 3.02 7.64 -5.36
C ARG A 259 1.70 8.40 -5.50
N PHE A 260 0.66 7.70 -5.94
CA PHE A 260 -0.70 8.25 -5.93
C PHE A 260 -1.49 7.66 -4.76
N VAL A 261 -2.17 8.51 -3.99
CA VAL A 261 -2.88 8.09 -2.77
C VAL A 261 -4.38 8.31 -2.94
N LEU A 262 -5.11 7.21 -2.95
CA LEU A 262 -6.58 7.15 -2.98
C LEU A 262 -7.17 7.34 -1.57
N ARG A 263 -8.48 7.57 -1.50
CA ARG A 263 -9.22 7.64 -0.22
C ARG A 263 -10.15 6.44 -0.07
N SER A 264 -10.14 5.84 1.12
CA SER A 264 -10.94 4.66 1.49
C SER A 264 -12.40 4.75 1.05
N ILE A 265 -13.07 5.85 1.41
CA ILE A 265 -14.47 6.13 1.06
C ILE A 265 -14.83 5.96 -0.43
N VAL A 266 -13.92 6.27 -1.37
CA VAL A 266 -14.20 6.09 -2.81
C VAL A 266 -14.14 4.61 -3.17
N LEU A 267 -13.11 3.91 -2.73
CA LEU A 267 -12.91 2.50 -3.05
C LEU A 267 -13.97 1.64 -2.37
N ASP A 268 -14.25 1.92 -1.10
CA ASP A 268 -15.30 1.24 -0.33
C ASP A 268 -16.66 1.43 -0.99
N ALA A 269 -17.00 2.66 -1.38
CA ALA A 269 -18.28 2.94 -2.06
C ALA A 269 -18.39 2.20 -3.41
N LEU A 270 -17.31 2.13 -4.19
CA LEU A 270 -17.29 1.39 -5.45
C LEU A 270 -17.40 -0.11 -5.23
N CYS A 271 -16.70 -0.67 -4.25
CA CYS A 271 -16.78 -2.09 -3.91
C CYS A 271 -18.18 -2.47 -3.40
N ASP A 272 -18.75 -1.65 -2.50
CA ASP A 272 -20.12 -1.79 -2.03
C ASP A 272 -21.13 -1.77 -3.19
N TRP A 273 -20.90 -0.89 -4.17
CA TRP A 273 -21.74 -0.80 -5.35
C TRP A 273 -21.58 -2.03 -6.24
N ILE A 274 -20.36 -2.52 -6.46
CA ILE A 274 -20.08 -3.75 -7.22
C ILE A 274 -20.84 -4.93 -6.62
N GLU A 275 -20.77 -5.11 -5.31
CA GLU A 275 -21.46 -6.22 -4.63
C GLU A 275 -22.99 -6.12 -4.78
N LYS A 276 -23.56 -4.92 -4.64
CA LYS A 276 -25.01 -4.70 -4.78
C LYS A 276 -25.49 -4.85 -6.23
N ALA A 277 -24.74 -4.34 -7.20
CA ALA A 277 -25.10 -4.35 -8.61
C ALA A 277 -24.90 -5.73 -9.26
N SER A 278 -23.91 -6.50 -8.81
CA SER A 278 -23.65 -7.88 -9.28
C SER A 278 -24.80 -8.85 -9.00
N ALA A 279 -25.74 -8.51 -8.11
CA ALA A 279 -26.97 -9.28 -7.91
C ALA A 279 -27.94 -9.19 -9.11
N LYS A 280 -27.77 -8.19 -9.98
CA LYS A 280 -28.69 -7.90 -11.11
C LYS A 280 -28.00 -7.94 -12.48
N GLN A 281 -26.68 -7.90 -12.52
CA GLN A 281 -25.88 -7.80 -13.74
C GLN A 281 -24.63 -8.68 -13.65
N PRO A 282 -24.03 -9.09 -14.78
CA PRO A 282 -22.76 -9.82 -14.76
C PRO A 282 -21.67 -9.04 -14.01
N ARG A 283 -21.04 -9.68 -13.02
CA ARG A 283 -20.01 -9.05 -12.16
C ARG A 283 -18.90 -8.37 -12.96
N GLU A 284 -18.46 -8.98 -14.06
CA GLU A 284 -17.43 -8.41 -14.94
C GLU A 284 -17.84 -7.06 -15.56
N ALA A 285 -19.10 -6.92 -16.00
CA ALA A 285 -19.62 -5.67 -16.55
C ALA A 285 -19.71 -4.58 -15.47
N VAL A 286 -20.14 -4.96 -14.27
CA VAL A 286 -20.21 -4.07 -13.11
C VAL A 286 -18.80 -3.59 -12.71
N ILE A 287 -17.82 -4.49 -12.65
CA ILE A 287 -16.42 -4.13 -12.37
C ILE A 287 -15.88 -3.20 -13.48
N PHE A 288 -16.18 -3.47 -14.74
CA PHE A 288 -15.78 -2.62 -15.85
C PHE A 288 -16.33 -1.18 -15.72
N GLU A 289 -17.61 -1.02 -15.33
CA GLU A 289 -18.22 0.29 -15.07
C GLU A 289 -17.60 0.98 -13.83
N ALA A 290 -17.48 0.26 -12.71
CA ALA A 290 -16.89 0.81 -11.47
C ALA A 290 -15.44 1.24 -11.66
N SER A 291 -14.66 0.46 -12.40
CA SER A 291 -13.26 0.76 -12.70
C SER A 291 -13.13 1.97 -13.63
N ALA A 292 -14.05 2.19 -14.58
CA ALA A 292 -14.09 3.41 -15.36
C ALA A 292 -14.36 4.63 -14.46
N VAL A 293 -15.28 4.51 -13.50
CA VAL A 293 -15.54 5.57 -12.50
C VAL A 293 -14.30 5.87 -11.66
N LEU A 294 -13.57 4.84 -11.23
CA LEU A 294 -12.31 5.02 -10.51
C LEU A 294 -11.25 5.73 -11.36
N CYS A 295 -11.12 5.39 -12.64
CA CYS A 295 -10.18 6.04 -13.55
C CYS A 295 -10.49 7.53 -13.70
N GLY A 296 -11.74 7.88 -14.00
CA GLY A 296 -12.16 9.28 -14.07
C GLY A 296 -11.88 10.01 -12.75
N THR A 297 -12.07 9.35 -11.61
CA THR A 297 -11.77 9.89 -10.28
C THR A 297 -10.28 10.17 -10.09
N ILE A 298 -9.41 9.22 -10.46
CA ILE A 298 -7.94 9.37 -10.42
C ILE A 298 -7.50 10.53 -11.31
N LEU A 299 -7.99 10.62 -12.55
CA LEU A 299 -7.62 11.68 -13.49
C LEU A 299 -8.06 13.05 -12.99
N MET A 300 -9.26 13.18 -12.43
CA MET A 300 -9.74 14.41 -11.81
C MET A 300 -8.89 14.85 -10.61
N ALA A 301 -8.50 13.91 -9.73
CA ALA A 301 -7.62 14.18 -8.59
C ALA A 301 -6.19 14.57 -9.03
N SER A 302 -5.65 13.85 -10.00
CA SER A 302 -4.35 14.12 -10.60
C SER A 302 -4.29 15.51 -11.24
N THR A 303 -5.37 15.92 -11.91
CA THR A 303 -5.48 17.26 -12.49
C THR A 303 -5.32 18.34 -11.41
N ILE A 304 -5.73 18.10 -10.17
CA ILE A 304 -5.67 19.11 -9.09
C ILE A 304 -4.33 19.10 -8.39
N SER A 305 -3.78 17.92 -8.13
CA SER A 305 -2.48 17.77 -7.47
C SER A 305 -1.31 18.10 -8.39
N GLY A 306 -1.48 17.90 -9.71
CA GLY A 306 -0.43 18.05 -10.70
C GLY A 306 0.59 16.92 -10.64
N SER A 307 1.51 16.91 -11.61
CA SER A 307 2.50 15.82 -11.75
C SER A 307 3.80 16.06 -10.97
N GLY A 308 3.91 17.16 -10.25
CA GLY A 308 5.13 17.55 -9.52
C GLY A 308 5.06 18.97 -8.95
N PRO A 309 6.05 19.38 -8.14
CA PRO A 309 6.03 20.66 -7.40
C PRO A 309 5.90 21.91 -8.28
N ASN A 310 6.37 21.83 -9.53
CA ASN A 310 6.35 22.95 -10.48
C ASN A 310 5.11 22.96 -11.39
N THR A 311 4.11 22.10 -11.14
CA THR A 311 2.92 22.04 -12.00
C THR A 311 2.05 23.29 -11.86
N TYR A 312 1.87 23.74 -10.62
CA TYR A 312 1.05 24.90 -10.29
C TYR A 312 1.85 25.88 -9.44
N ASP A 313 1.76 27.16 -9.80
CA ASP A 313 2.31 28.24 -9.00
C ASP A 313 1.33 28.68 -7.89
N SER A 314 1.79 29.55 -6.99
CA SER A 314 0.94 30.12 -5.94
C SER A 314 -0.19 31.02 -6.46
N GLY A 315 -0.18 31.38 -7.75
CA GLY A 315 -1.22 32.16 -8.41
C GLY A 315 -2.39 31.30 -8.88
N THR A 316 -2.20 29.98 -8.99
CA THR A 316 -3.21 29.04 -9.44
C THR A 316 -4.23 28.78 -8.35
N SER A 317 -5.50 29.12 -8.61
CA SER A 317 -6.60 28.92 -7.68
C SER A 317 -7.34 27.62 -7.97
N LEU A 318 -7.99 27.04 -6.96
CA LEU A 318 -8.89 25.91 -7.17
C LEU A 318 -10.02 26.28 -8.16
N SER A 319 -10.56 27.49 -8.06
CA SER A 319 -11.59 28.01 -8.96
C SER A 319 -11.17 28.00 -10.44
N SER A 320 -9.89 28.24 -10.73
CA SER A 320 -9.35 28.16 -12.10
C SER A 320 -9.10 26.73 -12.59
N LEU A 321 -8.94 25.77 -11.67
CA LEU A 321 -8.73 24.36 -12.01
C LEU A 321 -10.05 23.62 -12.23
N LEU A 322 -11.14 24.00 -11.56
CA LEU A 322 -12.44 23.33 -11.67
C LEU A 322 -12.95 23.17 -13.11
N PRO A 323 -12.89 24.20 -13.99
CA PRO A 323 -13.29 24.03 -15.39
C PRO A 323 -12.42 23.02 -16.14
N LYS A 324 -11.11 22.95 -15.83
CA LYS A 324 -10.20 21.97 -16.43
C LYS A 324 -10.57 20.56 -15.98
N VAL A 325 -10.80 20.37 -14.68
CA VAL A 325 -11.21 19.07 -14.11
C VAL A 325 -12.51 18.58 -14.74
N ALA A 326 -13.50 19.46 -14.90
CA ALA A 326 -14.76 19.11 -15.58
C ALA A 326 -14.53 18.73 -17.05
N GLY A 327 -13.69 19.48 -17.77
CA GLY A 327 -13.31 19.16 -19.14
C GLY A 327 -12.61 17.80 -19.27
N GLN A 328 -11.69 17.47 -18.35
CA GLN A 328 -11.01 16.17 -18.33
C GLN A 328 -11.97 15.01 -18.07
N ARG A 329 -12.91 15.20 -17.15
CA ARG A 329 -13.99 14.23 -16.92
C ARG A 329 -14.79 14.00 -18.20
N ASP A 330 -15.23 15.07 -18.85
CA ASP A 330 -16.07 14.97 -20.04
C ASP A 330 -15.31 14.33 -21.21
N ALA A 331 -14.02 14.64 -21.38
CA ALA A 331 -13.15 14.02 -22.38
C ALA A 331 -12.94 12.52 -22.12
N PHE A 332 -12.80 12.10 -20.85
CA PHE A 332 -12.62 10.69 -20.51
C PHE A 332 -13.85 9.82 -20.80
N TYR A 333 -15.06 10.38 -20.68
CA TYR A 333 -16.32 9.65 -20.91
C TYR A 333 -16.93 9.85 -22.31
N ALA A 334 -16.28 10.63 -23.20
CA ALA A 334 -16.76 10.92 -24.55
C ALA A 334 -16.65 9.71 -25.49
#